data_AF-A0A0S8GAB8-F1
#
_entry.id   AF-A0A0S8GAB8-F1
#
_cell.length_a   1.000
_cell.length_b   1.000
_cell.length_c   1.000
_cell.angle_alpha   90.00
_cell.angle_beta   90.00
_cell.angle_gamma   90.00
#
_symmetry.space_group_name_H-M   'P 1'
#
loop_
_entity.id
_entity.type
_entity.pdbx_description
1 polymer ?
#
loop_
_entity_poly.entity_id
_entity_poly.type
_entity_poly.pdbx_seq_one_letter_code
_entity_poly.pdbx_strand_id
1 'polypeptide(L)'
;MRWAVRAVGRVADVPLAIDSADPLVIEAGLAEAPGKSIVNSVTGEEKSLERMLPLVKRYGAAMIGMAIDEKGLPDTAESRLAIAERIVAQALDTGVSLRDIFIDCVTLTVGAAQDQAWETLRAIGMVKERLGARTVLGVSNISHGMPQRGVLNRAFLAMALGYGLDLPIVNPYAKGVDEVVAAADVLLGRDKMGLSFIEQFGKQGA
;
A
#
# COMPACT_ATOMS: atom_id res chain seq x y z
N MET A 1 9.67 -10.01 15.88
CA MET A 1 8.88 -10.52 14.74
C MET A 1 8.26 -11.90 15.00
N ARG A 2 9.03 -12.98 15.15
CA ARG A 2 8.50 -14.37 15.30
C ARG A 2 7.32 -14.51 16.27
N TRP A 3 7.46 -13.99 17.49
CA TRP A 3 6.39 -14.04 18.49
C TRP A 3 5.11 -13.34 18.03
N ALA A 4 5.22 -12.14 17.45
CA ALA A 4 4.08 -11.36 16.99
C ALA A 4 3.33 -12.09 15.85
N VAL A 5 4.08 -12.62 14.88
CA VAL A 5 3.50 -13.40 13.76
C VAL A 5 2.74 -14.62 14.29
N ARG A 6 3.34 -15.39 15.22
CA ARG A 6 2.65 -16.55 15.83
C ARG A 6 1.44 -16.14 16.66
N ALA A 7 1.51 -15.04 17.39
CA ALA A 7 0.41 -14.57 18.22
C ALA A 7 -0.80 -14.15 17.37
N VAL A 8 -0.58 -13.37 16.31
CA VAL A 8 -1.63 -12.90 15.42
C VAL A 8 -2.14 -14.03 14.51
N GLY A 9 -1.24 -14.82 13.91
CA GLY A 9 -1.59 -15.89 12.99
C GLY A 9 -2.37 -17.06 13.62
N ARG A 10 -2.48 -17.11 14.96
CA ARG A 10 -3.34 -18.07 15.67
C ARG A 10 -4.80 -17.62 15.81
N VAL A 11 -5.07 -16.33 15.63
CA VAL A 11 -6.39 -15.74 15.88
C VAL A 11 -6.94 -14.98 14.67
N ALA A 12 -6.11 -14.73 13.66
CA ALA A 12 -6.48 -14.03 12.44
C ALA A 12 -6.50 -14.98 11.24
N ASP A 13 -7.61 -15.01 10.51
CA ASP A 13 -7.81 -15.80 9.30
C ASP A 13 -7.45 -15.03 8.01
N VAL A 14 -6.63 -13.98 8.14
CA VAL A 14 -6.21 -13.10 7.04
C VAL A 14 -4.70 -13.15 6.83
N PRO A 15 -4.21 -12.96 5.58
CA PRO A 15 -2.79 -12.78 5.29
C PRO A 15 -2.12 -11.71 6.16
N LEU A 16 -0.88 -11.95 6.57
CA LEU A 16 -0.12 -11.01 7.38
C LEU A 16 0.82 -10.16 6.51
N ALA A 17 0.87 -8.85 6.78
CA ALA A 17 1.92 -7.97 6.30
C ALA A 17 3.07 -7.94 7.32
N ILE A 18 4.24 -8.43 6.91
CA ILE A 18 5.45 -8.47 7.73
C ILE A 18 6.20 -7.16 7.53
N ASP A 19 6.14 -6.30 8.54
CA ASP A 19 6.65 -4.91 8.46
C ASP A 19 7.98 -4.75 9.18
N SER A 20 9.06 -4.53 8.41
CA SER A 20 10.38 -4.20 8.94
C SER A 20 11.32 -3.67 7.86
N ALA A 21 12.26 -2.80 8.24
CA ALA A 21 13.37 -2.41 7.38
C ALA A 21 14.55 -3.41 7.39
N ASP A 22 14.54 -4.40 8.29
CA ASP A 22 15.63 -5.39 8.41
C ASP A 22 15.26 -6.71 7.71
N PRO A 23 15.99 -7.12 6.65
CA PRO A 23 15.76 -8.38 5.94
C PRO A 23 15.76 -9.62 6.84
N LEU A 24 16.59 -9.65 7.89
CA LEU A 24 16.65 -10.78 8.83
C LEU A 24 15.38 -10.86 9.68
N VAL A 25 14.82 -9.70 10.05
CA VAL A 25 13.57 -9.61 10.80
C VAL A 25 12.40 -10.03 9.90
N ILE A 26 12.40 -9.63 8.62
CA ILE A 26 11.41 -10.07 7.64
C ILE A 26 11.48 -11.58 7.44
N GLU A 27 12.67 -12.15 7.17
CA GLU A 27 12.82 -13.59 6.97
C GLU A 27 12.34 -14.38 8.20
N ALA A 28 12.68 -13.92 9.41
CA ALA A 28 12.20 -14.52 10.64
C ALA A 28 10.67 -14.45 10.79
N GLY A 29 10.01 -13.42 10.24
CA GLY A 29 8.55 -13.33 10.20
C GLY A 29 7.93 -14.27 9.17
N LEU A 30 8.46 -14.27 7.94
CA LEU A 30 7.98 -15.11 6.84
C LEU A 30 8.06 -16.60 7.19
N ALA A 31 9.13 -17.03 7.88
CA ALA A 31 9.29 -18.41 8.31
C ALA A 31 8.23 -18.89 9.32
N GLU A 32 7.53 -17.97 9.99
CA GLU A 32 6.52 -18.27 11.00
C GLU A 32 5.08 -17.99 10.51
N ALA A 33 4.94 -17.32 9.37
CA ALA A 33 3.66 -16.81 8.93
C ALA A 33 2.80 -17.92 8.30
N PRO A 34 1.50 -18.00 8.65
CA PRO A 34 0.60 -18.94 8.01
C PRO A 34 0.26 -18.47 6.59
N GLY A 35 0.41 -19.37 5.61
CA GLY A 35 0.05 -19.11 4.22
C GLY A 35 0.88 -18.00 3.58
N LYS A 36 0.28 -17.32 2.58
CA LYS A 36 0.95 -16.26 1.83
C LYS A 36 0.92 -14.95 2.60
N SER A 37 2.10 -14.36 2.82
CA SER A 37 2.27 -13.06 3.49
C SER A 37 2.64 -11.95 2.51
N ILE A 38 2.59 -10.71 2.98
CA ILE A 38 3.07 -9.52 2.26
C ILE A 38 4.35 -9.03 2.96
N VAL A 39 5.42 -8.79 2.20
CA VAL A 39 6.64 -8.12 2.68
C VAL A 39 6.44 -6.61 2.62
N ASN A 40 6.50 -5.93 3.77
CA ASN A 40 6.50 -4.48 3.89
C ASN A 40 7.86 -4.00 4.44
N SER A 41 8.81 -3.58 3.62
CA SER A 41 8.74 -3.38 2.17
C SER A 41 10.10 -3.65 1.52
N VAL A 42 10.15 -3.48 0.20
CA VAL A 42 11.36 -3.45 -0.62
C VAL A 42 11.47 -2.03 -1.20
N THR A 43 12.61 -1.36 -1.04
CA THR A 43 12.88 -0.10 -1.75
C THR A 43 13.46 -0.37 -3.13
N GLY A 44 13.45 0.65 -3.99
CA GLY A 44 14.10 0.62 -5.29
C GLY A 44 15.63 0.65 -5.23
N GLU A 45 16.23 0.77 -4.04
CA GLU A 45 17.67 0.65 -3.88
C GLU A 45 18.17 -0.72 -4.35
N GLU A 46 19.28 -0.74 -5.11
CA GLU A 46 19.86 -1.97 -5.68
C GLU A 46 20.14 -3.01 -4.59
N LYS A 47 20.74 -2.58 -3.47
CA LYS A 47 21.02 -3.46 -2.32
C LYS A 47 19.76 -4.02 -1.67
N SER A 48 18.67 -3.26 -1.68
CA SER A 48 17.38 -3.72 -1.16
C SER A 48 16.79 -4.79 -2.08
N LEU A 49 16.75 -4.52 -3.39
CA LEU A 49 16.23 -5.46 -4.39
C LEU A 49 17.01 -6.78 -4.38
N GLU A 50 18.35 -6.72 -4.41
CA GLU A 50 19.23 -7.90 -4.38
C GLU A 50 19.00 -8.79 -3.15
N ARG A 51 18.74 -8.18 -1.99
CA ARG A 51 18.54 -8.92 -0.74
C ARG A 51 17.11 -9.44 -0.59
N MET A 52 16.14 -8.63 -0.97
CA MET A 52 14.73 -8.89 -0.65
C MET A 52 14.03 -9.73 -1.71
N LEU A 53 14.29 -9.53 -3.00
CA LEU A 53 13.60 -10.29 -4.06
C LEU A 53 13.82 -11.80 -3.95
N PRO A 54 15.04 -12.31 -3.65
CA PRO A 54 15.24 -13.74 -3.39
C PRO A 54 14.42 -14.25 -2.20
N LEU A 55 14.28 -13.45 -1.13
CA LEU A 55 13.45 -13.80 0.02
C LEU A 55 11.96 -13.84 -0.36
N VAL A 56 11.45 -12.80 -1.02
CA VAL A 56 10.06 -12.73 -1.51
C VAL A 56 9.74 -13.97 -2.36
N LYS A 57 10.64 -14.32 -3.30
CA LYS A 57 10.48 -15.49 -4.15
C LYS A 57 10.53 -16.80 -3.39
N ARG A 58 11.51 -16.98 -2.49
CA ARG A 58 11.70 -18.20 -1.69
C ARG A 58 10.49 -18.53 -0.82
N TYR A 59 9.89 -17.51 -0.20
CA TYR A 59 8.71 -17.69 0.66
C TYR A 59 7.38 -17.56 -0.11
N GLY A 60 7.42 -17.31 -1.43
CA GLY A 60 6.21 -17.11 -2.24
C GLY A 60 5.35 -15.94 -1.77
N ALA A 61 5.97 -14.94 -1.14
CA ALA A 61 5.29 -13.78 -0.57
C ALA A 61 4.87 -12.79 -1.66
N ALA A 62 3.87 -11.97 -1.36
CA ALA A 62 3.68 -10.70 -2.06
C ALA A 62 4.62 -9.64 -1.47
N MET A 63 4.78 -8.51 -2.17
CA MET A 63 5.67 -7.44 -1.74
C MET A 63 5.10 -6.05 -1.98
N ILE A 64 5.43 -5.15 -1.06
CA ILE A 64 5.28 -3.71 -1.22
C ILE A 64 6.62 -3.17 -1.72
N GLY A 65 6.63 -2.57 -2.91
CA GLY A 65 7.76 -1.88 -3.51
C GLY A 65 7.63 -0.37 -3.31
N MET A 66 8.43 0.23 -2.42
CA MET A 66 8.42 1.67 -2.19
C MET A 66 9.24 2.38 -3.28
N ALA A 67 8.65 3.41 -3.89
CA ALA A 67 9.29 4.26 -4.90
C ALA A 67 10.32 5.22 -4.29
N ILE A 68 11.29 4.68 -3.57
CA ILE A 68 12.44 5.33 -2.94
C ILE A 68 13.69 4.62 -3.44
N ASP A 69 14.73 5.37 -3.75
CA ASP A 69 16.02 4.82 -4.17
C ASP A 69 17.18 5.34 -3.31
N GLU A 70 18.41 5.13 -3.77
CA GLU A 70 19.63 5.53 -3.07
C GLU A 70 19.73 7.04 -2.83
N LYS A 71 18.99 7.84 -3.61
CA LYS A 71 18.91 9.30 -3.48
C LYS A 71 17.76 9.73 -2.57
N GLY A 72 16.94 8.79 -2.11
CA GLY A 72 15.78 9.04 -1.26
C GLY A 72 14.47 9.05 -2.05
N LEU A 73 13.48 9.76 -1.52
CA LEU A 73 12.18 9.94 -2.16
C LEU A 73 12.31 11.02 -3.25
N PRO A 74 12.01 10.70 -4.53
CA PRO A 74 11.95 11.73 -5.56
C PRO A 74 10.71 12.62 -5.46
N ASP A 75 10.89 13.87 -5.89
CA ASP A 75 9.88 14.93 -5.79
C ASP A 75 8.77 14.84 -6.83
N THR A 76 8.98 14.18 -7.97
CA THR A 76 8.02 14.13 -9.09
C THR A 76 7.41 12.75 -9.30
N ALA A 77 6.17 12.72 -9.77
CA ALA A 77 5.44 11.51 -10.11
C ALA A 77 6.16 10.66 -11.17
N GLU A 78 6.75 11.30 -12.18
CA GLU A 78 7.51 10.64 -13.24
C GLU A 78 8.77 9.95 -12.70
N SER A 79 9.45 10.58 -11.74
CA SER A 79 10.62 10.01 -11.10
C SER A 79 10.24 8.83 -10.18
N ARG A 80 9.12 8.94 -9.47
CA ARG A 80 8.55 7.82 -8.68
C ARG A 80 8.17 6.65 -9.58
N LEU A 81 7.57 6.93 -10.75
CA LEU A 81 7.24 5.92 -11.76
C LEU A 81 8.51 5.21 -12.27
N ALA A 82 9.59 5.94 -12.57
CA ALA A 82 10.84 5.33 -13.03
C ALA A 82 11.43 4.35 -11.99
N ILE A 83 11.34 4.69 -10.71
CA ILE A 83 11.74 3.75 -9.64
C ILE A 83 10.79 2.54 -9.60
N ALA A 84 9.48 2.76 -9.71
CA ALA A 84 8.49 1.68 -9.75
C ALA A 84 8.71 0.73 -10.94
N GLU A 85 9.03 1.24 -12.13
CA GLU A 85 9.40 0.46 -13.32
C GLU A 85 10.58 -0.47 -13.03
N ARG A 86 11.64 0.07 -12.40
CA ARG A 86 12.81 -0.71 -12.00
C ARG A 86 12.44 -1.82 -11.01
N ILE A 87 11.65 -1.51 -9.99
CA ILE A 87 11.21 -2.50 -8.98
C ILE A 87 10.41 -3.62 -9.65
N VAL A 88 9.41 -3.25 -10.47
CA VAL A 88 8.54 -4.23 -11.16
C VAL A 88 9.36 -5.11 -12.09
N ALA A 89 10.24 -4.54 -12.92
CA ALA A 89 11.07 -5.30 -13.85
C ALA A 89 11.94 -6.33 -13.12
N GLN A 90 12.69 -5.92 -12.09
CA GLN A 90 13.58 -6.84 -11.36
C GLN A 90 12.80 -7.92 -10.59
N ALA A 91 11.64 -7.57 -10.03
CA ALA A 91 10.78 -8.53 -9.35
C ALA A 91 10.23 -9.58 -10.33
N LEU A 92 9.81 -9.17 -11.53
CA LEU A 92 9.38 -10.08 -12.60
C LEU A 92 10.52 -10.99 -13.06
N ASP A 93 11.73 -10.45 -13.24
CA ASP A 93 12.93 -11.22 -13.63
C ASP A 93 13.30 -12.27 -12.57
N THR A 94 13.06 -11.97 -11.28
CA THR A 94 13.22 -12.92 -10.16
C THR A 94 12.06 -13.94 -10.09
N GLY A 95 11.03 -13.76 -10.91
CA GLY A 95 9.87 -14.64 -11.00
C GLY A 95 8.78 -14.37 -9.97
N VAL A 96 8.71 -13.17 -9.40
CA VAL A 96 7.55 -12.68 -8.62
C VAL A 96 6.45 -12.30 -9.61
N SER A 97 5.21 -12.72 -9.38
CA SER A 97 4.11 -12.39 -10.30
C SER A 97 3.69 -10.93 -10.16
N LEU A 98 3.34 -10.25 -11.26
CA LEU A 98 2.82 -8.87 -11.24
C LEU A 98 1.66 -8.68 -10.25
N ARG A 99 0.80 -9.70 -10.10
CA ARG A 99 -0.34 -9.66 -9.17
C ARG A 99 0.08 -9.60 -7.70
N ASP A 100 1.32 -9.97 -7.39
CA ASP A 100 1.89 -10.04 -6.05
C ASP A 100 2.80 -8.83 -5.75
N ILE A 101 2.89 -7.88 -6.68
CA ILE A 101 3.66 -6.63 -6.54
C ILE A 101 2.67 -5.49 -6.32
N PHE A 102 2.85 -4.79 -5.20
CA PHE A 102 2.12 -3.58 -4.84
C PHE A 102 3.10 -2.42 -4.76
N ILE A 103 2.90 -1.37 -5.53
CA ILE A 103 3.78 -0.19 -5.52
C ILE A 103 3.27 0.84 -4.53
N ASP A 104 4.14 1.26 -3.62
CA ASP A 104 3.91 2.40 -2.73
C ASP A 104 4.58 3.64 -3.31
N CYS A 105 3.75 4.59 -3.76
CA CYS A 105 4.21 5.86 -4.32
C CYS A 105 4.66 6.87 -3.26
N VAL A 106 4.58 6.50 -1.97
CA VAL A 106 5.01 7.24 -0.79
C VAL A 106 4.29 8.57 -0.58
N THR A 107 3.71 8.74 0.61
CA THR A 107 3.05 9.98 1.01
C THR A 107 3.85 10.72 2.08
N LEU A 108 4.10 12.01 1.85
CA LEU A 108 4.64 12.93 2.85
C LEU A 108 3.52 13.72 3.54
N THR A 109 3.82 14.31 4.70
CA THR A 109 2.85 15.17 5.38
C THR A 109 2.67 16.50 4.67
N VAL A 110 1.42 16.93 4.50
CA VAL A 110 1.11 18.25 3.92
C VAL A 110 1.53 19.41 4.81
N GLY A 111 1.79 19.16 6.09
CA GLY A 111 2.31 20.19 7.00
C GLY A 111 3.71 20.66 6.64
N ALA A 112 4.49 19.84 5.92
CA ALA A 112 5.86 20.16 5.50
C ALA A 112 6.04 20.18 3.98
N ALA A 113 5.29 19.35 3.24
CA ALA A 113 5.45 19.16 1.80
C ALA A 113 4.06 19.04 1.13
N GLN A 114 3.33 20.16 1.04
CA GLN A 114 1.95 20.17 0.57
C GLN A 114 1.80 19.77 -0.90
N ASP A 115 2.71 20.23 -1.75
CA ASP A 115 2.82 19.90 -3.17
C ASP A 115 3.00 18.39 -3.43
N GLN A 116 3.71 17.71 -2.53
CA GLN A 116 3.99 16.28 -2.62
C GLN A 116 2.74 15.39 -2.50
N ALA A 117 1.64 15.90 -1.95
CA ALA A 117 0.36 15.21 -1.96
C ALA A 117 -0.13 14.94 -3.39
N TRP A 118 0.03 15.92 -4.28
CA TRP A 118 -0.44 15.82 -5.67
C TRP A 118 0.44 14.89 -6.50
N GLU A 119 1.76 14.98 -6.30
CA GLU A 119 2.73 14.10 -6.96
C GLU A 119 2.51 12.63 -6.57
N THR A 120 2.10 12.37 -5.33
CA THR A 120 1.73 11.02 -4.88
C THR A 120 0.51 10.48 -5.64
N LEU A 121 -0.56 11.28 -5.77
CA LEU A 121 -1.77 10.88 -6.50
C LEU A 121 -1.49 10.66 -7.98
N ARG A 122 -0.74 11.57 -8.62
CA ARG A 122 -0.31 11.44 -10.02
C ARG A 122 0.51 10.16 -10.24
N ALA A 123 1.45 9.86 -9.34
CA ALA A 123 2.26 8.64 -9.41
C ALA A 123 1.40 7.37 -9.32
N ILE A 124 0.40 7.34 -8.44
CA ILE A 124 -0.55 6.21 -8.35
C ILE A 124 -1.24 6.00 -9.70
N GLY A 125 -1.80 7.05 -10.30
CA GLY A 125 -2.44 6.97 -11.61
C GLY A 125 -1.49 6.47 -12.71
N MET A 126 -0.26 6.99 -12.74
CA MET A 126 0.76 6.58 -13.70
C MET A 126 1.16 5.11 -13.54
N VAL A 127 1.36 4.62 -12.32
CA VAL A 127 1.68 3.20 -12.07
C VAL A 127 0.56 2.30 -12.57
N LYS A 128 -0.69 2.68 -12.32
CA LYS A 128 -1.87 1.93 -12.79
C LYS A 128 -1.95 1.90 -14.31
N GLU A 129 -1.77 3.04 -14.97
CA GLU A 129 -1.85 3.16 -16.43
C GLU A 129 -0.68 2.47 -17.15
N ARG A 130 0.55 2.70 -16.69
CA ARG A 130 1.78 2.33 -17.40
C ARG A 130 2.25 0.91 -17.07
N LEU A 131 2.11 0.49 -15.81
CA LEU A 131 2.66 -0.79 -15.33
C LEU A 131 1.57 -1.85 -15.14
N GLY A 132 0.32 -1.45 -14.97
CA GLY A 132 -0.78 -2.35 -14.60
C GLY A 132 -0.59 -3.01 -13.22
N ALA A 133 0.41 -2.57 -12.45
CA ALA A 133 0.69 -3.05 -11.11
C ALA A 133 -0.38 -2.55 -10.13
N ARG A 134 -0.56 -3.26 -9.01
CA ARG A 134 -1.40 -2.75 -7.92
C ARG A 134 -0.64 -1.67 -7.15
N THR A 135 -1.38 -0.77 -6.53
CA THR A 135 -0.83 0.31 -5.70
C THR A 135 -1.29 0.18 -4.26
N VAL A 136 -0.40 0.54 -3.34
CA VAL A 136 -0.61 0.52 -1.88
C VAL A 136 -0.15 1.85 -1.31
N LEU A 137 -0.73 2.30 -0.21
CA LEU A 137 -0.35 3.58 0.37
C LEU A 137 -0.66 3.68 1.87
N GLY A 138 0.33 4.12 2.65
CA GLY A 138 0.13 4.59 4.02
C GLY A 138 -0.59 5.94 4.09
N VAL A 139 -1.93 5.92 4.04
CA VAL A 139 -2.76 7.13 3.91
C VAL A 139 -2.58 8.09 5.09
N SER A 140 -2.39 7.58 6.31
CA SER A 140 -2.33 8.42 7.52
C SER A 140 -1.11 9.34 7.63
N ASN A 141 -0.09 9.13 6.78
CA ASN A 141 1.12 9.95 6.75
C ASN A 141 0.84 11.37 6.24
N ILE A 142 -0.18 11.53 5.38
CA ILE A 142 -0.57 12.81 4.78
C ILE A 142 -0.83 13.91 5.81
N SER A 143 -1.32 13.55 6.99
CA SER A 143 -1.80 14.49 8.01
C SER A 143 -0.88 14.59 9.23
N HIS A 144 0.30 14.00 9.22
CA HIS A 144 1.18 14.02 10.40
C HIS A 144 1.52 15.46 10.82
N GLY A 145 1.29 15.81 12.09
CA GLY A 145 1.50 17.18 12.60
C GLY A 145 0.36 18.18 12.31
N MET A 146 -0.69 17.78 11.58
CA MET A 146 -1.83 18.66 11.27
C MET A 146 -2.99 18.49 12.28
N PRO A 147 -3.81 19.53 12.52
CA PRO A 147 -5.07 19.38 13.25
C PRO A 147 -6.11 18.61 12.42
N GLN A 148 -7.13 18.07 13.08
CA GLN A 148 -8.27 17.38 12.42
C GLN A 148 -7.83 16.29 11.42
N ARG A 149 -6.78 15.54 11.77
CA ARG A 149 -6.14 14.51 10.91
C ARG A 149 -7.12 13.55 10.23
N GLY A 150 -8.18 13.14 10.92
CA GLY A 150 -9.19 12.24 10.37
C GLY A 150 -9.89 12.80 9.14
N VAL A 151 -10.14 14.11 9.10
CA VAL A 151 -10.76 14.78 7.94
C VAL A 151 -9.80 14.75 6.75
N LEU A 152 -8.53 15.13 6.96
CA LEU A 152 -7.49 15.11 5.93
C LEU A 152 -7.25 13.69 5.40
N ASN A 153 -7.15 12.70 6.28
CA ASN A 153 -6.95 11.30 5.90
C ASN A 153 -8.09 10.79 5.03
N ARG A 154 -9.35 11.08 5.39
CA ARG A 154 -10.53 10.66 4.62
C ARG A 154 -10.64 11.35 3.27
N ALA A 155 -10.38 12.66 3.22
CA ALA A 155 -10.35 13.41 1.97
C ALA A 155 -9.27 12.85 1.03
N PHE A 156 -8.04 12.67 1.53
CA PHE A 156 -6.93 12.13 0.75
C PHE A 156 -7.17 10.68 0.32
N LEU A 157 -7.77 9.84 1.18
CA LEU A 157 -8.16 8.47 0.84
C LEU A 157 -9.12 8.44 -0.37
N ALA A 158 -10.19 9.25 -0.34
CA ALA A 158 -11.15 9.32 -1.44
C ALA A 158 -10.47 9.71 -2.76
N MET A 159 -9.55 10.67 -2.71
CA MET A 159 -8.78 11.11 -3.87
C MET A 159 -7.85 10.00 -4.38
N ALA A 160 -7.11 9.35 -3.49
CA ALA A 160 -6.20 8.25 -3.85
C ALA A 160 -6.94 7.07 -4.48
N LEU A 161 -8.10 6.69 -3.93
CA LEU A 161 -8.98 5.67 -4.52
C LEU A 161 -9.44 6.08 -5.92
N GLY A 162 -9.80 7.35 -6.13
CA GLY A 162 -10.15 7.91 -7.44
C GLY A 162 -9.01 7.85 -8.46
N TYR A 163 -7.76 8.00 -8.02
CA TYR A 163 -6.57 7.83 -8.87
C TYR A 163 -6.16 6.37 -9.10
N GLY A 164 -6.86 5.42 -8.47
CA GLY A 164 -6.65 3.99 -8.70
C GLY A 164 -5.90 3.26 -7.58
N LEU A 165 -5.84 3.83 -6.36
CA LEU A 165 -5.34 3.12 -5.18
C LEU A 165 -6.09 1.79 -4.96
N ASP A 166 -5.35 0.69 -4.78
CA ASP A 166 -5.92 -0.64 -4.55
C ASP A 166 -5.93 -1.04 -3.07
N LEU A 167 -4.84 -0.75 -2.35
CA LEU A 167 -4.63 -1.23 -0.98
C LEU A 167 -4.24 -0.08 -0.03
N PRO A 168 -5.20 0.65 0.56
CA PRO A 168 -4.89 1.65 1.57
C PRO A 168 -4.48 0.99 2.89
N ILE A 169 -3.31 1.37 3.43
CA ILE A 169 -2.91 1.03 4.80
C ILE A 169 -3.50 2.09 5.73
N VAL A 170 -4.51 1.71 6.49
CA VAL A 170 -5.33 2.60 7.33
C VAL A 170 -5.63 1.97 8.69
N ASN A 171 -6.05 2.79 9.65
CA ASN A 171 -6.68 2.29 10.86
C ASN A 171 -8.15 1.97 10.56
N PRO A 172 -8.58 0.69 10.57
CA PRO A 172 -9.96 0.31 10.26
C PRO A 172 -10.97 0.80 11.31
N TYR A 173 -10.51 1.13 12.53
CA TYR A 173 -11.36 1.69 13.59
C TYR A 173 -11.48 3.22 13.52
N ALA A 174 -10.79 3.88 12.58
CA ALA A 174 -10.91 5.32 12.42
C ALA A 174 -12.27 5.66 11.80
N LYS A 175 -13.04 6.49 12.50
CA LYS A 175 -14.39 6.92 12.09
C LYS A 175 -14.42 7.38 10.63
N GLY A 176 -15.33 6.81 9.84
CA GLY A 176 -15.65 7.19 8.47
C GLY A 176 -14.63 6.74 7.42
N VAL A 177 -13.61 5.95 7.77
CA VAL A 177 -12.72 5.35 6.76
C VAL A 177 -13.48 4.32 5.94
N ASP A 178 -14.27 3.48 6.60
CA ASP A 178 -15.18 2.50 6.00
C ASP A 178 -16.24 3.17 5.11
N GLU A 179 -16.85 4.25 5.57
CA GLU A 179 -17.81 5.07 4.81
C GLU A 179 -17.19 5.56 3.49
N VAL A 180 -15.94 6.08 3.54
CA VAL A 180 -15.24 6.59 2.34
C VAL A 180 -14.90 5.46 1.36
N VAL A 181 -14.42 4.32 1.86
CA VAL A 181 -14.10 3.16 1.00
C VAL A 181 -15.36 2.65 0.31
N ALA A 182 -16.44 2.42 1.06
CA ALA A 182 -17.70 1.94 0.52
C ALA A 182 -18.30 2.92 -0.50
N ALA A 183 -18.30 4.23 -0.19
CA ALA A 183 -18.76 5.25 -1.13
C ALA A 183 -17.90 5.29 -2.41
N ALA A 184 -16.57 5.19 -2.28
CA ALA A 184 -15.67 5.13 -3.43
C ALA A 184 -15.93 3.88 -4.28
N ASP A 185 -16.19 2.73 -3.67
CA ASP A 185 -16.50 1.50 -4.41
C ASP A 185 -17.78 1.63 -5.24
N VAL A 186 -18.81 2.33 -4.74
CA VAL A 186 -20.00 2.67 -5.54
C VAL A 186 -19.63 3.59 -6.70
N LEU A 187 -18.96 4.70 -6.41
CA LEU A 187 -18.64 5.75 -7.40
C LEU A 187 -17.68 5.28 -8.48
N LEU A 188 -16.79 4.33 -8.16
CA LEU A 188 -15.84 3.73 -9.10
C LEU A 188 -16.42 2.49 -9.81
N GLY A 189 -17.69 2.14 -9.56
CA GLY A 189 -18.37 1.01 -10.18
C GLY A 189 -17.89 -0.36 -9.73
N ARG A 190 -17.22 -0.44 -8.57
CA ARG A 190 -16.76 -1.70 -7.93
C ARG A 190 -17.90 -2.37 -7.16
N ASP A 191 -18.82 -1.59 -6.58
CA ASP A 191 -20.06 -2.07 -5.98
C ASP A 191 -21.23 -1.92 -6.98
N LYS A 192 -21.56 -3.01 -7.66
CA LYS A 192 -22.62 -3.02 -8.69
C LYS A 192 -23.97 -2.71 -8.04
N MET A 193 -24.64 -1.68 -8.55
CA MET A 193 -25.91 -1.17 -8.03
C MET A 193 -25.86 -0.68 -6.57
N GLY A 194 -24.66 -0.55 -5.97
CA GLY A 194 -24.50 -0.12 -4.59
C GLY A 194 -25.06 -1.09 -3.56
N LEU A 195 -25.12 -2.40 -3.87
CA LEU A 195 -25.77 -3.39 -3.00
C LEU A 195 -25.07 -3.52 -1.65
N SER A 196 -23.73 -3.59 -1.65
CA SER A 196 -22.95 -3.66 -0.42
C SER A 196 -23.11 -2.39 0.40
N PHE A 197 -23.11 -1.22 -0.25
CA PHE A 197 -23.33 0.06 0.42
C PHE A 197 -24.73 0.15 1.06
N ILE A 198 -25.78 -0.28 0.36
CA ILE A 198 -27.16 -0.30 0.88
C ILE A 198 -27.28 -1.28 2.06
N GLU A 199 -26.67 -2.46 1.97
CA GLU A 199 -26.67 -3.43 3.07
C GLU A 199 -26.01 -2.85 4.33
N GLN A 200 -24.87 -2.15 4.16
CA GLN A 200 -24.10 -1.59 5.25
C GLN A 200 -24.76 -0.35 5.88
N PHE A 201 -25.28 0.58 5.07
CA PHE A 201 -25.71 1.91 5.55
C PHE A 201 -27.21 2.19 5.40
N GLY A 202 -27.96 1.40 4.62
CA GLY A 202 -29.36 1.68 4.28
C GLY A 202 -30.32 1.72 5.47
N LYS A 203 -29.94 1.13 6.62
CA LYS A 203 -30.73 1.16 7.86
C LYS A 203 -30.41 2.33 8.79
N GLN A 204 -29.35 3.11 8.52
CA GLN A 204 -28.94 4.23 9.37
C GLN A 204 -29.73 5.53 9.09
N GLY A 205 -30.51 5.56 8.00
CA GLY A 205 -31.34 6.69 7.60
C GLY A 205 -32.85 6.48 7.75
N ALA A 206 -33.29 5.46 8.48
CA ALA A 206 -34.70 5.17 8.78
C ALA A 206 -35.07 5.55 10.23
#